data_AF-A0A818UWH5-F1
#
_entry.id   AF-A0A818UWH5-F1
#
_cell.length_a   1.000
_cell.length_b   1.000
_cell.length_c   1.000
_cell.angle_alpha   90.00
_cell.angle_beta   90.00
_cell.angle_gamma   90.00
#
_symmetry.space_group_name_H-M   'P 1'
#
loop_
_entity.id
_entity.type
_entity.pdbx_description
1 polymer ?
#
loop_
_entity_poly.entity_id
_entity_poly.type
_entity_poly.pdbx_seq_one_letter_code
_entity_poly.pdbx_strand_id
1 'polypeptide(L)'
;MPTSLDSITIPQLMSFTDTDEQFLFCNSNTPHKVIAFASETVLQILSENHHWNADGTFRTAPSLFSQAYYIPKESGTSIQPAGALYSGRVWTSLNENM
;
A
#
# COMPACT_ATOMS: atom_id res chain seq x y z
N MET A 1 -19.88 1.68 -9.37
CA MET A 1 -18.66 2.15 -8.68
C MET A 1 -18.93 2.13 -7.18
N PRO A 2 -17.97 1.72 -6.34
CA PRO A 2 -18.15 1.75 -4.89
C PRO A 2 -18.37 3.19 -4.41
N THR A 3 -19.22 3.37 -3.40
CA THR A 3 -19.58 4.69 -2.85
C THR A 3 -19.07 4.90 -1.42
N SER A 4 -18.52 3.85 -0.81
CA SER A 4 -17.89 3.89 0.51
C SER A 4 -16.74 2.87 0.58
N LEU A 5 -15.80 3.07 1.51
CA LEU A 5 -14.68 2.15 1.75
C LEU A 5 -15.16 0.72 2.07
N ASP A 6 -16.26 0.60 2.82
CA ASP A 6 -16.84 -0.70 3.21
C ASP A 6 -17.42 -1.47 2.03
N SER A 7 -17.89 -0.77 1.00
CA SER A 7 -18.40 -1.38 -0.23
C SER A 7 -17.31 -1.90 -1.18
N ILE A 8 -16.04 -1.65 -0.87
CA ILE A 8 -14.92 -2.12 -1.71
C ILE A 8 -14.68 -3.61 -1.47
N THR A 9 -14.94 -4.41 -2.50
CA THR A 9 -14.56 -5.82 -2.60
C THR A 9 -13.43 -5.97 -3.60
N ILE A 10 -12.32 -6.58 -3.17
CA ILE A 10 -11.21 -6.95 -4.07
C ILE A 10 -11.47 -8.38 -4.55
N PRO A 11 -11.60 -8.64 -5.87
CA PRO A 11 -11.71 -9.99 -6.41
C PRO A 11 -10.49 -10.83 -6.03
N GLN A 12 -10.70 -12.11 -5.72
CA GLN A 12 -9.62 -13.01 -5.32
C GLN A 12 -8.51 -13.14 -6.38
N LEU A 13 -8.86 -13.01 -7.66
CA LEU A 13 -7.87 -13.01 -8.75
C LEU A 13 -6.87 -11.84 -8.64
N MET A 14 -7.30 -10.70 -8.10
CA MET A 14 -6.42 -9.54 -7.88
C MET A 14 -5.57 -9.67 -6.62
N SER A 15 -5.72 -10.76 -5.86
CA SER A 15 -4.87 -11.05 -4.71
C SER A 15 -3.53 -11.64 -5.11
N PHE A 16 -3.35 -12.05 -6.36
CA PHE A 16 -2.16 -12.73 -6.86
C PHE A 16 -1.56 -12.01 -8.07
N THR A 17 -0.27 -12.22 -8.31
CA THR A 17 0.40 -11.84 -9.57
C THR A 17 0.08 -12.83 -10.70
N ASP A 18 0.49 -12.51 -11.92
CA ASP A 18 0.38 -13.43 -13.07
C ASP A 18 1.23 -14.72 -12.90
N THR A 19 2.11 -14.76 -11.90
CA THR A 19 2.94 -15.92 -11.54
C THR A 19 2.45 -16.62 -10.27
N ASP A 20 1.19 -16.40 -9.87
CA ASP A 20 0.54 -16.97 -8.69
C ASP A 20 1.18 -16.59 -7.33
N GLU A 21 1.97 -15.53 -7.28
CA GLU A 21 2.51 -15.03 -6.00
C GLU A 21 1.49 -14.16 -5.27
N GLN A 22 1.37 -14.32 -3.94
CA GLN A 22 0.50 -13.47 -3.13
C GLN A 22 0.94 -11.99 -3.26
N PHE A 23 0.00 -11.15 -3.66
CA PHE A 23 0.24 -9.72 -3.91
C PHE A 23 -0.62 -8.82 -3.04
N LEU A 24 -1.91 -9.13 -2.84
CA LEU A 24 -2.73 -8.43 -1.85
C LEU A 24 -2.38 -8.98 -0.47
N PHE A 25 -1.59 -8.26 0.31
CA PHE A 25 -1.18 -8.73 1.64
C PHE A 25 -2.00 -8.13 2.78
N CYS A 26 -2.66 -6.99 2.54
CA CYS A 26 -3.53 -6.35 3.54
C CYS A 26 -4.81 -5.84 2.88
N ASN A 27 -5.94 -6.15 3.50
CA ASN A 27 -7.24 -5.55 3.24
C ASN A 27 -7.97 -5.45 4.57
N SER A 28 -7.76 -4.35 5.30
CA SER A 28 -8.31 -4.21 6.64
C SER A 28 -9.82 -3.97 6.60
N ASN A 29 -10.53 -4.56 7.56
CA ASN A 29 -11.97 -4.35 7.75
C ASN A 29 -12.23 -3.35 8.89
N THR A 30 -11.56 -2.20 8.84
CA THR A 30 -11.72 -1.13 9.83
C THR A 30 -12.30 0.12 9.16
N PRO A 31 -12.89 1.06 9.94
CA PRO A 31 -13.30 2.36 9.41
C PRO A 31 -12.15 3.16 8.76
N HIS A 32 -10.90 2.81 9.09
CA HIS A 32 -9.69 3.33 8.48
C HIS A 32 -9.11 2.29 7.52
N LYS A 33 -9.91 1.90 6.53
CA LYS A 33 -9.56 0.85 5.58
C LYS A 33 -8.19 1.10 4.95
N VAL A 34 -7.35 0.07 5.04
CA VAL A 34 -6.03 0.00 4.43
C VAL A 34 -6.04 -1.16 3.46
N ILE A 35 -5.69 -0.87 2.22
CA ILE A 35 -5.45 -1.89 1.21
C ILE A 35 -3.99 -1.80 0.81
N ALA A 36 -3.27 -2.91 0.90
CA ALA A 36 -1.85 -2.93 0.63
C ALA A 36 -1.49 -4.10 -0.29
N PHE A 37 -0.70 -3.75 -1.30
CA PHE A 37 -0.20 -4.67 -2.31
C PHE A 37 1.33 -4.71 -2.26
N ALA A 38 1.90 -5.90 -2.12
CA ALA A 38 3.33 -6.15 -2.09
C ALA A 38 3.57 -7.66 -2.29
N SER A 39 4.64 -8.02 -2.98
CA SER A 39 5.09 -9.42 -3.02
C SER A 39 5.77 -9.82 -1.71
N GLU A 40 5.86 -11.12 -1.45
CA GLU A 40 6.57 -11.64 -0.27
C GLU A 40 8.03 -11.17 -0.20
N THR A 41 8.71 -11.12 -1.35
CA THR A 41 10.09 -10.61 -1.44
C THR A 41 10.19 -9.18 -0.93
N VAL A 42 9.21 -8.33 -1.26
CA VAL A 42 9.20 -6.94 -0.81
C VAL A 42 8.92 -6.86 0.68
N LEU A 43 7.96 -7.64 1.17
CA LEU A 43 7.65 -7.68 2.61
C LEU A 43 8.86 -8.13 3.42
N GLN A 44 9.61 -9.12 2.93
CA GLN A 44 10.85 -9.56 3.57
C GLN A 44 11.87 -8.42 3.64
N ILE A 45 12.12 -7.73 2.52
CA ILE A 45 13.02 -6.57 2.49
C ILE A 45 12.56 -5.50 3.47
N LEU A 46 11.26 -5.16 3.47
CA LEU A 46 10.73 -4.17 4.40
C LEU A 46 10.89 -4.61 5.86
N SER A 47 10.72 -5.89 6.16
CA SER A 47 10.88 -6.43 7.52
C SER A 47 12.33 -6.39 8.02
N GLU A 48 13.30 -6.47 7.11
CA GLU A 48 14.74 -6.44 7.43
C GLU A 48 15.29 -4.99 7.57
N ASN A 49 14.52 -3.98 7.13
CA ASN A 49 14.95 -2.59 7.10
C ASN A 49 14.31 -1.76 8.22
N HIS A 50 15.14 -1.00 8.96
CA HIS A 50 14.68 -0.11 10.05
C HIS A 50 13.99 1.17 9.56
N HIS A 51 14.16 1.54 8.30
CA HIS A 51 13.62 2.78 7.73
C HIS A 51 12.96 2.49 6.39
N TRP A 52 11.74 2.99 6.21
CA TRP A 52 11.01 2.91 4.95
C TRP A 52 10.88 4.31 4.36
N ASN A 53 11.25 4.44 3.09
CA ASN A 53 10.95 5.63 2.32
C ASN A 53 9.62 5.38 1.61
N ALA A 54 8.64 6.25 1.85
CA ALA A 54 7.35 6.20 1.18
C ALA A 54 7.07 7.57 0.56
N ASP A 55 6.76 7.59 -0.73
CA ASP A 55 6.29 8.81 -1.40
C ASP A 55 4.76 8.84 -1.38
N GLY A 56 4.21 9.89 -0.78
CA GLY A 56 2.77 10.10 -0.65
C GLY A 56 2.22 10.83 -1.87
N THR A 57 1.56 10.12 -2.78
CA THR A 57 0.96 10.73 -3.97
C THR A 57 -0.55 10.94 -3.78
N PHE A 58 -0.94 12.11 -3.28
CA PHE A 58 -2.34 12.45 -3.04
C PHE A 58 -3.20 12.56 -4.32
N ARG A 59 -2.59 12.91 -5.47
CA ARG A 59 -3.33 13.19 -6.72
C ARG A 59 -3.83 11.94 -7.45
N THR A 60 -3.35 10.76 -7.08
CA THR A 60 -3.66 9.49 -7.79
C THR A 60 -4.46 8.51 -6.93
N ALA A 61 -4.74 8.85 -5.66
CA ALA A 61 -5.60 8.03 -4.82
C ALA A 61 -7.02 8.01 -5.41
N PRO A 62 -7.66 6.84 -5.58
CA PRO A 62 -9.08 6.78 -5.92
C PRO A 62 -9.88 7.61 -4.92
N SER A 63 -10.96 8.27 -5.34
CA SER A 63 -11.70 9.25 -4.55
C SER A 63 -12.19 8.79 -3.17
N LEU A 64 -12.24 7.47 -2.93
CA LEU A 64 -12.60 6.88 -1.65
C LEU A 64 -11.42 6.82 -0.65
N PHE A 65 -10.18 6.91 -1.12
CA PHE A 65 -8.98 6.90 -0.30
C PHE A 65 -8.42 8.30 -0.15
N SER A 66 -7.95 8.62 1.05
CA SER A 66 -7.32 9.91 1.33
C SER A 66 -5.89 9.98 0.81
N GLN A 67 -5.22 8.83 0.68
CA GLN A 67 -3.81 8.78 0.30
C GLN A 67 -3.43 7.46 -0.37
N ALA A 68 -2.52 7.57 -1.33
CA ALA A 68 -1.79 6.45 -1.91
C ALA A 68 -0.30 6.63 -1.62
N TYR A 69 0.35 5.57 -1.18
CA TYR A 69 1.80 5.53 -1.00
C TYR A 69 2.41 4.48 -1.90
N TYR A 70 3.58 4.82 -2.39
CA TYR A 70 4.41 3.91 -3.12
C TYR A 70 5.71 3.68 -2.37
N ILE A 71 6.06 2.40 -2.21
CA ILE A 71 7.29 1.98 -1.56
C ILE A 71 8.21 1.46 -2.67
N PRO A 72 9.30 2.18 -3.00
CA PRO A 72 10.28 1.72 -3.96
C PRO A 72 11.23 0.69 -3.34
N LYS A 73 11.69 -0.25 -4.16
CA LYS A 73 12.84 -1.11 -3.86
C LYS A 73 13.98 -0.66 -4.75
N GLU A 74 15.12 -0.38 -4.14
CA GLU A 74 16.36 -0.16 -4.86
C GLU A 74 17.04 -1.51 -5.11
N SER A 75 17.36 -1.80 -6.37
CA SER A 75 18.12 -2.98 -6.76
C SER A 75 19.23 -2.57 -7.73
N GLY A 76 20.45 -2.46 -7.21
CA GLY A 76 21.60 -1.98 -7.99
C GLY A 76 21.39 -0.53 -8.41
N THR A 77 21.25 -0.28 -9.72
CA THR A 77 21.04 1.07 -10.30
C THR A 77 19.57 1.35 -10.70
N SER A 78 18.65 0.42 -10.40
CA SER A 78 17.24 0.54 -10.79
C SER A 78 16.34 0.65 -9.57
N ILE A 79 15.35 1.56 -9.65
CA ILE A 79 14.26 1.67 -8.69
C ILE A 79 13.05 0.96 -9.28
N GLN A 80 12.52 -0.01 -8.55
CA GLN A 80 11.33 -0.78 -8.95
C GLN A 80 10.17 -0.58 -7.96
N PRO A 81 8.91 -0.69 -8.42
CA PRO A 81 7.76 -0.82 -7.53
C PRO A 81 7.95 -1.99 -6.59
N ALA A 82 7.99 -1.72 -5.28
CA ALA A 82 7.99 -2.77 -4.28
C ALA A 82 6.57 -2.99 -3.76
N GLY A 83 5.85 -1.91 -3.46
CA GLY A 83 4.48 -2.03 -2.98
C GLY A 83 3.67 -0.75 -3.10
N ALA A 84 2.36 -0.90 -3.01
CA ALA A 84 1.39 0.19 -3.01
C ALA A 84 0.49 0.06 -1.78
N LEU A 85 0.24 1.19 -1.11
CA LEU A 85 -0.63 1.28 0.07
C LEU A 85 -1.68 2.35 -0.17
N TYR A 86 -2.95 1.98 0.00
CA TYR A 86 -4.07 2.91 -0.01
C TYR A 86 -4.63 3.03 1.40
N SER A 87 -4.78 4.27 1.88
CA SER A 87 -5.26 4.56 3.22
C SER A 87 -6.50 5.45 3.18
N GLY A 88 -7.52 5.07 3.95
CA GLY A 88 -8.71 5.89 4.22
C GLY A 88 -8.44 7.08 5.15
N ARG A 89 -7.19 7.29 5.58
CA ARG A 89 -6.75 8.42 6.41
C ARG A 89 -5.39 8.94 5.93
N VAL A 90 -5.19 10.26 6.00
CA VAL A 90 -3.89 10.88 5.78
C VAL A 90 -2.97 10.54 6.97
N TRP A 91 -1.80 9.94 6.72
CA TRP A 91 -0.76 9.94 7.74
C TRP A 91 0.07 11.20 7.59
N THR A 92 -0.04 12.09 8.56
CA THR A 92 0.92 13.16 8.77
C THR A 92 2.09 12.58 9.56
N SER A 93 3.32 12.88 9.15
CA SER A 93 4.53 12.68 9.96
C SER A 93 4.23 12.97 11.43
N LEU A 94 4.41 11.99 12.32
CA LEU A 94 4.42 12.19 13.76
C LEU A 94 5.66 13.01 14.11
N ASN A 95 5.58 14.32 13.89
CA ASN A 95 6.46 15.32 14.48
C ASN A 95 5.62 16.58 14.63
N GLU A 96 4.81 16.61 15.68
CA GLU A 96 4.40 17.85 16.36
C GLU A 96 3.80 17.50 17.73
N ASN A 97 4.68 17.59 18.75
CA ASN A 97 4.43 17.80 20.19
C ASN A 97 3.86 16.65 21.05
N MET A 98 4.73 15.90 21.74
CA MET A 98 5.00 15.96 23.20
C MET A 98 6.05 14.91 23.61
#